data_AF-A0A0M9ZW88-F1
#
_entry.id   AF-A0A0M9ZW88-F1
#
_cell.length_a   1.000
_cell.length_b   1.000
_cell.length_c   1.000
_cell.angle_alpha   90.00
_cell.angle_beta   90.00
_cell.angle_gamma   90.00
#
_symmetry.space_group_name_H-M   'P 1'
#
loop_
_entity.id
_entity.type
_entity.pdbx_description
1 polymer ?
#
loop_
_entity_poly.entity_id
_entity_poly.type
_entity_poly.pdbx_seq_one_letter_code
_entity_poly.pdbx_strand_id
1 'polypeptide(L)'
;MDLAQQRLRVFAREASGISPLYEHLASRAAEDPEVADLLTAAGEERATGELLLAAAHRLVQAEPFHRLSNYYPSLGGTYGADENTWPLFRDFLLERSERVRALVATQVVQANEVRRAALLYPAVAAAAKQAGGPIGLVEAATTAGLLLGLDQYSYRYQTAEAGQVVAGPAKAALGLHCALELAPGAVLPKLPKTVKVAAKAGIGVAPADLADEDAYAWLEACVWADQPERLRLFGVASGVLRKNPPRLVAGDPVADLAKAADPIDVPLVVVTSGSGLDLVPALSALDRDSWWAAHEEREVRLIRVRDGEVSSTTLATTEAHGQRLVWQ
;
A
#
# COMPACT_ATOMS: atom_id res chain seq x y z
N MET A 1 3.73 23.77 17.45
CA MET A 1 3.28 24.52 16.25
C MET A 1 4.34 24.47 15.14
N ASP A 2 5.59 24.88 15.40
CA ASP A 2 6.67 24.86 14.38
C ASP A 2 6.89 23.50 13.71
N LEU A 3 6.84 22.41 14.49
CA LEU A 3 6.95 21.05 13.95
C LEU A 3 5.82 20.72 12.97
N ALA A 4 4.57 21.06 13.29
CA ALA A 4 3.42 20.78 12.43
C ALA A 4 3.53 21.53 11.08
N GLN A 5 3.89 22.81 11.12
CA GLN A 5 4.15 23.59 9.90
C GLN A 5 5.31 22.99 9.10
N GLN A 6 6.40 22.57 9.76
CA GLN A 6 7.52 21.91 9.08
C GLN A 6 7.09 20.60 8.40
N ARG A 7 6.27 19.77 9.06
CA ARG A 7 5.74 18.51 8.53
C ARG A 7 4.84 18.74 7.31
N LEU A 8 4.03 19.80 7.33
CA LEU A 8 3.25 20.23 6.16
C LEU A 8 4.13 20.69 5.00
N ARG A 9 5.22 21.45 5.26
CA ARG A 9 6.20 21.80 4.20
C ARG A 9 6.93 20.60 3.61
N VAL A 10 7.23 19.60 4.45
CA VAL A 10 7.82 18.33 3.98
C VAL A 10 6.85 17.64 3.04
N PHE A 11 5.59 17.46 3.46
CA PHE A 11 4.58 16.80 2.63
C PHE A 11 4.27 17.57 1.35
N ALA A 12 4.26 18.90 1.38
CA ALA A 12 4.12 19.71 0.17
C ALA A 12 5.20 19.40 -0.88
N ARG A 13 6.46 19.20 -0.44
CA ARG A 13 7.55 18.80 -1.33
C ARG A 13 7.40 17.36 -1.84
N GLU A 14 6.86 16.46 -1.03
CA GLU A 14 6.57 15.08 -1.44
C GLU A 14 5.45 15.02 -2.48
N ALA A 15 4.43 15.88 -2.34
CA ALA A 15 3.32 15.99 -3.29
C ALA A 15 3.71 16.72 -4.59
N SER A 16 4.82 17.48 -4.58
CA SER A 16 5.28 18.29 -5.71
C SER A 16 5.44 17.47 -6.99
N GLY A 17 4.74 17.88 -8.04
CA GLY A 17 4.76 17.18 -9.35
C GLY A 17 4.02 15.84 -9.38
N ILE A 18 3.39 15.43 -8.27
CA ILE A 18 2.60 14.20 -8.15
C ILE A 18 1.11 14.50 -7.92
N SER A 19 0.79 15.44 -7.01
CA SER A 19 -0.58 15.88 -6.71
C SER A 19 -0.60 17.40 -6.56
N PRO A 20 -0.98 18.14 -7.61
CA PRO A 20 -1.08 19.60 -7.57
C PRO A 20 -2.03 20.10 -6.48
N LEU A 21 -3.12 19.39 -6.18
CA LEU A 21 -4.05 19.77 -5.12
C LEU A 21 -3.38 19.65 -3.75
N TYR A 22 -2.77 18.51 -3.43
CA TYR A 22 -2.19 18.30 -2.11
C TYR A 22 -0.91 19.14 -1.91
N GLU A 23 -0.12 19.37 -2.96
CA GLU A 23 0.97 20.34 -2.95
C GLU A 23 0.47 21.73 -2.57
N HIS A 24 -0.59 22.22 -3.24
CA HIS A 24 -1.19 23.51 -2.96
C HIS A 24 -1.72 23.61 -1.53
N LEU A 25 -2.56 22.65 -1.12
CA LEU A 25 -3.20 22.64 0.19
C LEU A 25 -2.18 22.52 1.33
N ALA A 26 -1.19 21.63 1.22
CA ALA A 26 -0.17 21.45 2.24
C ALA A 26 0.77 22.67 2.34
N SER A 27 1.11 23.30 1.21
CA SER A 27 1.93 24.53 1.19
C SER A 27 1.22 25.66 1.93
N ARG A 28 -0.07 25.87 1.66
CA ARG A 28 -0.87 26.91 2.32
C ARG A 28 -1.12 26.60 3.79
N ALA A 29 -1.42 25.34 4.13
CA ALA A 29 -1.59 24.91 5.52
C ALA A 29 -0.30 25.11 6.35
N ALA A 30 0.87 24.98 5.74
CA ALA A 30 2.14 25.26 6.42
C ALA A 30 2.38 26.74 6.75
N GLU A 31 1.66 27.66 6.10
CA GLU A 31 1.73 29.11 6.32
C GLU A 31 0.63 29.60 7.27
N ASP A 32 -0.37 28.77 7.57
CA ASP A 32 -1.52 29.11 8.42
C ASP A 32 -1.41 28.43 9.80
N PRO A 33 -1.13 29.19 10.88
CA PRO A 33 -0.99 28.62 12.22
C PRO A 33 -2.25 27.92 12.75
N GLU A 34 -3.45 28.40 12.41
CA GLU A 34 -4.71 27.81 12.91
C GLU A 34 -4.96 26.44 12.28
N VAL A 35 -4.70 26.31 10.97
CA VAL A 35 -4.81 25.01 10.29
C VAL A 35 -3.70 24.07 10.69
N ALA A 36 -2.45 24.55 10.79
CA ALA A 36 -1.33 23.73 11.23
C ALA A 36 -1.52 23.21 12.68
N ASP A 37 -2.20 23.98 13.53
CA ASP A 37 -2.50 23.55 14.89
C ASP A 37 -3.45 22.35 14.95
N LEU A 38 -4.29 22.09 13.93
CA LEU A 38 -5.12 20.88 13.89
C LEU A 38 -4.27 19.60 13.92
N LEU A 39 -3.07 19.64 13.33
CA LEU A 39 -2.16 18.51 13.27
C LEU A 39 -1.50 18.20 14.63
N THR A 40 -1.52 19.13 15.59
CA THR A 40 -0.93 18.92 16.92
C THR A 40 -1.73 17.95 17.80
N ALA A 41 -2.93 17.57 17.36
CA ALA A 41 -3.71 16.51 17.99
C ALA A 41 -3.06 15.10 17.84
N ALA A 42 -2.15 14.92 16.88
CA ALA A 42 -1.37 13.70 16.72
C ALA A 42 -0.10 13.75 17.59
N GLY A 43 0.36 12.58 18.02
CA GLY A 43 1.71 12.46 18.60
C GLY A 43 2.80 12.84 17.59
N GLU A 44 3.95 13.34 18.05
CA GLU A 44 4.99 13.93 17.20
C GLU A 44 5.48 13.02 16.07
N GLU A 45 5.53 11.71 16.30
CA GLU A 45 5.93 10.70 15.31
C GLU A 45 4.89 10.49 14.20
N ARG A 46 3.61 10.69 14.51
CA ARG A 46 2.47 10.46 13.60
C ARG A 46 2.00 11.74 12.91
N ALA A 47 2.42 12.91 13.40
CA ALA A 47 2.03 14.21 12.88
C ALA A 47 2.63 14.49 11.48
N THR A 48 2.07 13.90 10.43
CA THR A 48 2.48 14.12 9.03
C THR A 48 1.50 15.04 8.30
N GLY A 49 1.97 15.74 7.27
CA GLY A 49 1.07 16.53 6.43
C GLY A 49 0.02 15.65 5.74
N GLU A 50 0.40 14.44 5.32
CA GLU A 50 -0.52 13.46 4.74
C GLU A 50 -1.70 13.14 5.67
N LEU A 51 -1.46 13.03 6.98
CA LEU A 51 -2.50 12.73 7.97
C LEU A 51 -3.58 13.83 8.01
N LEU A 52 -3.19 15.11 8.01
CA LEU A 52 -4.15 16.22 7.99
C LEU A 52 -4.98 16.20 6.70
N LEU A 53 -4.33 15.93 5.57
CA LEU A 53 -4.96 15.93 4.25
C LEU A 53 -5.89 14.72 4.07
N ALA A 54 -5.54 13.55 4.61
CA ALA A 54 -6.42 12.39 4.70
C ALA A 54 -7.62 12.65 5.62
N ALA A 55 -7.42 13.31 6.77
CA ALA A 55 -8.53 13.73 7.63
C ALA A 55 -9.49 14.69 6.91
N ALA A 56 -8.96 15.66 6.18
CA ALA A 56 -9.75 16.55 5.34
C ALA A 56 -10.55 15.77 4.29
N HIS A 57 -9.89 14.86 3.56
CA HIS A 57 -10.51 14.03 2.53
C HIS A 57 -11.65 13.19 3.11
N ARG A 58 -11.46 12.55 4.26
CA ARG A 58 -12.51 11.77 4.94
C ARG A 58 -13.75 12.59 5.28
N LEU A 59 -13.56 13.86 5.66
CA LEU A 59 -14.66 14.78 5.94
C LEU A 59 -15.36 15.27 4.67
N VAL A 60 -14.62 15.56 3.59
CA VAL A 60 -15.21 15.91 2.28
C VAL A 60 -16.02 14.74 1.71
N GLN A 61 -15.50 13.52 1.84
CA GLN A 61 -16.23 12.29 1.48
C GLN A 61 -17.56 12.16 2.25
N ALA A 62 -17.59 12.55 3.52
CA ALA A 62 -18.78 12.53 4.36
C ALA A 62 -19.80 13.65 4.02
N GLU A 63 -19.39 14.68 3.27
CA GLU A 63 -20.19 15.85 2.92
C GLU A 63 -20.15 16.11 1.39
N PRO A 64 -20.67 15.18 0.57
CA PRO A 64 -20.43 15.18 -0.88
C PRO A 64 -21.00 16.41 -1.62
N PHE A 65 -21.98 17.10 -1.03
CA PHE A 65 -22.59 18.32 -1.60
C PHE A 65 -21.82 19.61 -1.26
N HIS A 66 -20.76 19.54 -0.45
CA HIS A 66 -19.94 20.71 -0.16
C HIS A 66 -19.15 21.13 -1.40
N ARG A 67 -18.97 22.45 -1.64
CA ARG A 67 -18.28 22.95 -2.84
C ARG A 67 -16.86 22.41 -3.03
N LEU A 68 -16.21 22.04 -1.92
CA LEU A 68 -14.85 21.50 -1.91
C LEU A 68 -14.74 20.15 -2.65
N SER A 69 -15.83 19.37 -2.74
CA SER A 69 -15.84 18.11 -3.49
C SER A 69 -15.55 18.30 -4.99
N ASN A 70 -15.85 19.48 -5.55
CA ASN A 70 -15.53 19.81 -6.95
C ASN A 70 -14.01 19.86 -7.22
N TYR A 71 -13.19 20.06 -6.19
CA TYR A 71 -11.72 20.07 -6.28
C TYR A 71 -11.10 18.69 -6.01
N TYR A 72 -11.89 17.65 -5.70
CA TYR A 72 -11.40 16.32 -5.36
C TYR A 72 -11.72 15.33 -6.50
N PRO A 73 -10.77 15.04 -7.42
CA PRO A 73 -11.01 14.11 -8.54
C PRO A 73 -11.49 12.71 -8.13
N SER A 74 -10.96 12.20 -7.01
CA SER A 74 -11.41 10.97 -6.33
C SER A 74 -12.91 10.94 -6.00
N LEU A 75 -13.54 12.10 -5.82
CA LEU A 75 -14.96 12.25 -5.50
C LEU A 75 -15.78 12.75 -6.71
N GLY A 76 -15.19 12.71 -7.92
CA GLY A 76 -15.84 13.18 -9.15
C GLY A 76 -15.66 14.68 -9.44
N GLY A 77 -14.87 15.38 -8.62
CA GLY A 77 -14.47 16.75 -8.87
C GLY A 77 -13.66 16.90 -10.16
N THR A 78 -13.78 18.05 -10.82
CA THR A 78 -13.06 18.35 -12.07
C THR A 78 -12.30 19.68 -12.02
N TYR A 79 -12.37 20.40 -10.90
CA TYR A 79 -11.70 21.68 -10.74
C TYR A 79 -10.24 21.44 -10.35
N GLY A 80 -9.34 22.18 -11.01
CA GLY A 80 -7.95 22.26 -10.57
C GLY A 80 -7.81 23.24 -9.40
N ALA A 81 -6.70 23.14 -8.67
CA ALA A 81 -6.39 24.10 -7.63
C ALA A 81 -6.30 25.52 -8.21
N ASP A 82 -6.99 26.46 -7.57
CA ASP A 82 -7.16 27.86 -7.97
C ASP A 82 -7.13 28.79 -6.72
N GLU A 83 -7.43 30.07 -6.92
CA GLU A 83 -7.45 31.07 -5.85
C GLU A 83 -8.54 30.84 -4.78
N ASN A 84 -9.60 30.10 -5.11
CA ASN A 84 -10.72 29.80 -4.20
C ASN A 84 -10.49 28.52 -3.39
N THR A 85 -9.59 27.65 -3.85
CA THR A 85 -9.33 26.34 -3.27
C THR A 85 -8.90 26.45 -1.81
N TRP A 86 -7.91 27.30 -1.52
CA TRP A 86 -7.39 27.45 -0.16
C TRP A 86 -8.41 28.09 0.82
N PRO A 87 -9.03 29.25 0.53
CA PRO A 87 -10.03 29.82 1.43
C PRO A 87 -11.16 28.83 1.77
N LEU A 88 -11.66 28.10 0.76
CA LEU A 88 -12.71 27.11 0.95
C LEU A 88 -12.26 25.93 1.82
N PHE A 89 -11.05 25.43 1.59
CA PHE A 89 -10.48 24.33 2.37
C PHE A 89 -10.23 24.75 3.82
N ARG A 90 -9.66 25.94 4.02
CA ARG A 90 -9.38 26.51 5.34
C ARG A 90 -10.66 26.63 6.16
N ASP A 91 -11.67 27.29 5.63
CA ASP A 91 -12.95 27.49 6.31
C ASP A 91 -13.60 26.13 6.62
N PHE A 92 -13.58 25.21 5.66
CA PHE A 92 -14.11 23.86 5.84
C PHE A 92 -13.48 23.12 7.03
N LEU A 93 -12.14 23.17 7.16
CA LEU A 93 -11.42 22.53 8.26
C LEU A 93 -11.67 23.20 9.61
N LEU A 94 -11.63 24.54 9.67
CA LEU A 94 -11.78 25.26 10.93
C LEU A 94 -13.20 25.15 11.49
N GLU A 95 -14.22 25.22 10.62
CA GLU A 95 -15.62 24.94 10.98
C GLU A 95 -15.82 23.52 11.53
N ARG A 96 -14.94 22.57 11.15
CA ARG A 96 -14.98 21.15 11.55
C ARG A 96 -13.80 20.76 12.44
N SER A 97 -13.16 21.72 13.10
CA SER A 97 -11.89 21.54 13.81
C SER A 97 -11.92 20.39 14.81
N GLU A 98 -12.99 20.24 15.60
CA GLU A 98 -13.15 19.12 16.55
C GLU A 98 -13.15 17.75 15.85
N ARG A 99 -13.84 17.63 14.71
CA ARG A 99 -13.87 16.38 13.92
C ARG A 99 -12.52 16.10 13.28
N VAL A 100 -11.81 17.14 12.82
CA VAL A 100 -10.45 17.01 12.28
C VAL A 100 -9.50 16.51 13.38
N ARG A 101 -9.52 17.13 14.56
CA ARG A 101 -8.67 16.74 15.69
C ARG A 101 -8.95 15.31 16.14
N ALA A 102 -10.21 14.89 16.18
CA ALA A 102 -10.57 13.51 16.51
C ALA A 102 -9.97 12.49 15.54
N LEU A 103 -10.03 12.77 14.22
CA LEU A 103 -9.40 11.93 13.20
C LEU A 103 -7.88 11.94 13.34
N VAL A 104 -7.26 13.12 13.42
CA VAL A 104 -5.81 13.28 13.54
C VAL A 104 -5.25 12.58 14.80
N ALA A 105 -5.97 12.59 15.92
CA ALA A 105 -5.51 11.95 17.16
C ALA A 105 -5.49 10.41 17.08
N THR A 106 -6.47 9.84 16.37
CA THR A 106 -6.79 8.41 16.44
C THR A 106 -6.33 7.62 15.22
N GLN A 107 -6.32 8.26 14.05
CA GLN A 107 -6.06 7.59 12.79
C GLN A 107 -4.57 7.53 12.45
N VAL A 108 -4.23 6.58 11.59
CA VAL A 108 -2.89 6.38 11.04
C VAL A 108 -3.01 6.31 9.53
N VAL A 109 -2.17 7.05 8.82
CA VAL A 109 -2.11 6.98 7.36
C VAL A 109 -1.60 5.60 6.94
N GLN A 110 -2.30 4.98 5.98
CA GLN A 110 -1.94 3.66 5.48
C GLN A 110 -1.65 3.70 3.97
N ALA A 111 -0.49 3.16 3.60
CA ALA A 111 -0.04 3.14 2.21
C ALA A 111 -0.74 2.04 1.40
N ASN A 112 -1.87 2.37 0.78
CA ASN A 112 -2.67 1.45 -0.02
C ASN A 112 -2.21 1.38 -1.48
N GLU A 113 -1.05 0.76 -1.75
CA GLU A 113 -0.51 0.63 -3.11
C GLU A 113 -0.64 -0.79 -3.67
N VAL A 114 -1.78 -1.07 -4.30
CA VAL A 114 -2.11 -2.38 -4.89
C VAL A 114 -1.14 -2.76 -6.03
N ARG A 115 -0.55 -1.79 -6.74
CA ARG A 115 0.39 -2.07 -7.84
C ARG A 115 1.64 -2.80 -7.38
N ARG A 116 2.02 -2.71 -6.09
CA ARG A 116 3.12 -3.51 -5.50
C ARG A 116 2.92 -5.01 -5.68
N ALA A 117 1.67 -5.48 -5.81
CA ALA A 117 1.41 -6.87 -6.13
C ALA A 117 2.04 -7.30 -7.47
N ALA A 118 2.14 -6.40 -8.46
CA ALA A 118 2.79 -6.70 -9.73
C ALA A 118 4.33 -6.79 -9.62
N LEU A 119 4.92 -6.07 -8.65
CA LEU A 119 6.35 -6.19 -8.36
C LEU A 119 6.67 -7.48 -7.61
N LEU A 120 5.80 -7.90 -6.70
CA LEU A 120 6.00 -9.07 -5.84
C LEU A 120 5.61 -10.40 -6.50
N TYR A 121 4.72 -10.40 -7.51
CA TYR A 121 4.25 -11.63 -8.16
C TYR A 121 5.36 -12.53 -8.72
N PRO A 122 6.40 -12.00 -9.40
CA PRO A 122 7.53 -12.81 -9.82
C PRO A 122 8.24 -13.54 -8.67
N ALA A 123 8.43 -12.85 -7.53
CA ALA A 123 9.07 -13.43 -6.35
C ALA A 123 8.21 -14.51 -5.69
N VAL A 124 6.91 -14.24 -5.52
CA VAL A 124 5.95 -15.21 -4.97
C VAL A 124 5.82 -16.44 -5.88
N ALA A 125 5.80 -16.25 -7.21
CA ALA A 125 5.78 -17.34 -8.17
C ALA A 125 7.06 -18.18 -8.14
N ALA A 126 8.23 -17.54 -8.01
CA ALA A 126 9.50 -18.23 -7.86
C ALA A 126 9.56 -19.05 -6.55
N ALA A 127 9.09 -18.47 -5.45
CA ALA A 127 8.97 -19.15 -4.15
C ALA A 127 8.05 -20.37 -4.24
N ALA A 128 6.85 -20.21 -4.80
CA ALA A 128 5.90 -21.31 -4.98
C ALA A 128 6.46 -22.44 -5.85
N LYS A 129 7.24 -22.09 -6.90
CA LYS A 129 7.94 -23.09 -7.72
C LYS A 129 9.00 -23.85 -6.92
N GLN A 130 9.78 -23.17 -6.07
CA GLN A 130 10.77 -23.81 -5.20
C GLN A 130 10.12 -24.70 -4.13
N ALA A 131 8.96 -24.29 -3.61
CA ALA A 131 8.18 -25.07 -2.64
C ALA A 131 7.55 -26.33 -3.24
N GLY A 132 7.37 -26.40 -4.57
CA GLY A 132 6.87 -27.60 -5.26
C GLY A 132 5.38 -27.93 -5.05
N GLY A 133 4.60 -27.03 -4.45
CA GLY A 133 3.20 -27.27 -4.11
C GLY A 133 2.41 -26.00 -3.77
N PRO A 134 1.18 -26.13 -3.24
CA PRO A 134 0.44 -25.00 -2.66
C PRO A 134 1.24 -24.34 -1.54
N ILE A 135 1.13 -23.01 -1.43
CA ILE A 135 1.81 -22.21 -0.42
C ILE A 135 0.82 -21.57 0.55
N GLY A 136 1.31 -21.24 1.74
CA GLY A 136 0.71 -20.26 2.63
C GLY A 136 1.21 -18.89 2.26
N LEU A 137 0.32 -17.92 2.08
CA LEU A 137 0.71 -16.53 1.81
C LEU A 137 0.49 -15.68 3.06
N VAL A 138 1.56 -15.11 3.59
CA VAL A 138 1.51 -14.22 4.75
C VAL A 138 1.96 -12.82 4.35
N GLU A 139 1.26 -11.78 4.77
CA GLU A 139 1.70 -10.39 4.62
C GLU A 139 2.16 -9.88 5.99
N ALA A 140 3.40 -9.40 6.08
CA ALA A 140 3.92 -8.76 7.29
C ALA A 140 3.87 -7.24 7.12
N ALA A 141 3.63 -6.52 8.23
CA ALA A 141 3.20 -5.12 8.23
C ALA A 141 1.87 -4.91 7.47
N THR A 142 0.95 -5.86 7.63
CA THR A 142 -0.36 -5.82 6.96
C THR A 142 -1.20 -4.64 7.44
N THR A 143 -1.75 -3.91 6.47
CA THR A 143 -2.85 -2.97 6.68
C THR A 143 -4.19 -3.68 6.42
N ALA A 144 -4.72 -3.59 5.20
CA ALA A 144 -5.97 -4.22 4.77
C ALA A 144 -5.76 -5.55 4.02
N GLY A 145 -4.53 -6.03 3.94
CA GLY A 145 -4.21 -7.31 3.29
C GLY A 145 -4.28 -7.29 1.76
N LEU A 146 -4.20 -6.11 1.12
CA LEU A 146 -4.40 -5.96 -0.33
C LEU A 146 -3.41 -6.80 -1.16
N LEU A 147 -2.21 -7.08 -0.63
CA LEU A 147 -1.20 -7.92 -1.29
C LEU A 147 -1.48 -9.42 -1.12
N LEU A 148 -2.31 -9.82 -0.15
CA LEU A 148 -2.79 -11.22 -0.02
C LEU A 148 -3.72 -11.63 -1.17
N GLY A 149 -4.15 -10.69 -2.02
CA GLY A 149 -4.92 -10.97 -3.23
C GLY A 149 -4.07 -11.35 -4.46
N LEU A 150 -2.75 -11.50 -4.31
CA LEU A 150 -1.79 -11.66 -5.41
C LEU A 150 -2.12 -12.81 -6.39
N ASP A 151 -2.60 -13.93 -5.90
CA ASP A 151 -3.03 -15.10 -6.69
C ASP A 151 -4.38 -14.90 -7.40
N GLN A 152 -5.12 -13.84 -7.05
CA GLN A 152 -6.46 -13.53 -7.57
C GLN A 152 -6.43 -12.36 -8.59
N TYR A 153 -5.29 -11.71 -8.78
CA TYR A 153 -5.13 -10.59 -9.71
C TYR A 153 -4.50 -11.05 -11.02
N SER A 154 -4.81 -10.35 -12.11
CA SER A 154 -4.14 -10.56 -13.40
C SER A 154 -3.04 -9.53 -13.61
N TYR A 155 -1.98 -9.93 -14.29
CA TYR A 155 -0.79 -9.10 -14.50
C TYR A 155 -0.46 -9.01 -15.99
N ARG A 156 -0.15 -7.81 -16.45
CA ARG A 156 0.35 -7.54 -17.79
C ARG A 156 1.66 -6.77 -17.68
N TYR A 157 2.74 -7.46 -18.04
CA TYR A 157 4.08 -6.89 -18.08
C TYR A 157 4.38 -6.46 -19.51
N GLN A 158 4.55 -5.16 -19.75
CA GLN A 158 4.93 -4.62 -21.06
C GLN A 158 6.46 -4.67 -21.19
N THR A 159 6.97 -5.30 -22.25
CA THR A 159 8.40 -5.62 -22.41
C THR A 159 8.78 -5.50 -23.88
N ALA A 160 9.98 -5.00 -24.16
CA ALA A 160 10.49 -4.88 -25.53
C ALA A 160 10.73 -6.23 -26.19
N GLU A 161 11.06 -7.25 -25.40
CA GLU A 161 11.49 -8.57 -25.85
C GLU A 161 10.33 -9.45 -26.33
N ALA A 162 9.13 -9.27 -25.78
CA ALA A 162 7.96 -10.08 -26.12
C ALA A 162 6.68 -9.27 -26.38
N GLY A 163 6.76 -7.94 -26.33
CA GLY A 163 5.62 -7.03 -26.36
C GLY A 163 4.85 -7.03 -25.03
N GLN A 164 4.34 -8.22 -24.64
CA GLN A 164 3.62 -8.39 -23.38
C GLN A 164 3.79 -9.81 -22.82
N VAL A 165 4.10 -9.91 -21.52
CA VAL A 165 3.99 -11.13 -20.73
C VAL A 165 2.74 -11.04 -19.85
N VAL A 166 1.90 -12.09 -19.88
CA VAL A 166 0.67 -12.17 -19.08
C VAL A 166 0.83 -13.22 -17.99
N ALA A 167 0.45 -12.87 -16.77
CA ALA A 167 0.48 -13.75 -15.62
C ALA A 167 -0.79 -13.63 -14.76
N GLY A 168 -0.96 -14.56 -13.82
CA GLY A 168 -2.15 -14.63 -12.97
C GLY A 168 -3.41 -15.10 -13.71
N PRO A 169 -4.55 -15.22 -13.00
CA PRO A 169 -5.81 -15.70 -13.54
C PRO A 169 -6.34 -14.81 -14.67
N ALA A 170 -6.66 -15.40 -15.82
CA ALA A 170 -7.11 -14.66 -17.01
C ALA A 170 -8.45 -13.93 -16.84
N LYS A 171 -9.30 -14.37 -15.91
CA LYS A 171 -10.62 -13.80 -15.61
C LYS A 171 -10.65 -13.13 -14.23
N ALA A 172 -9.59 -12.39 -13.88
CA ALA A 172 -9.54 -11.60 -12.66
C ALA A 172 -10.39 -10.32 -12.80
N ALA A 173 -11.05 -9.91 -11.71
CA ALA A 173 -11.71 -8.61 -11.65
C ALA A 173 -10.70 -7.45 -11.66
N LEU A 174 -9.49 -7.70 -11.12
CA LEU A 174 -8.39 -6.74 -11.09
C LEU A 174 -7.31 -7.11 -12.12
N GLY A 175 -6.93 -6.14 -12.94
CA GLY A 175 -5.77 -6.22 -13.83
C GLY A 175 -4.74 -5.15 -13.49
N LEU A 176 -3.51 -5.57 -13.28
CA LEU A 176 -2.38 -4.70 -12.98
C LEU A 176 -1.41 -4.67 -14.16
N HIS A 177 -0.93 -3.47 -14.47
CA HIS A 177 0.02 -3.20 -15.54
C HIS A 177 1.35 -2.75 -14.95
N CYS A 178 2.44 -3.28 -15.50
CA CYS A 178 3.80 -2.97 -15.07
C CYS A 178 4.72 -2.99 -16.30
N ALA A 179 5.62 -2.01 -16.43
CA ALA A 179 6.71 -2.09 -17.38
C ALA A 179 7.75 -3.10 -16.86
N LEU A 180 8.19 -4.01 -17.73
CA LEU A 180 9.23 -4.99 -17.46
C LEU A 180 10.37 -4.78 -18.43
N GLU A 181 11.55 -4.55 -17.88
CA GLU A 181 12.80 -4.48 -18.61
C GLU A 181 13.75 -5.55 -18.14
N LEU A 182 14.70 -5.91 -18.99
CA LEU A 182 15.74 -6.86 -18.67
C LEU A 182 17.06 -6.12 -18.42
N ALA A 183 17.73 -6.49 -17.32
CA ALA A 183 19.14 -6.16 -17.15
C ALA A 183 19.98 -6.85 -18.25
N PRO A 184 21.18 -6.34 -18.57
CA PRO A 184 22.06 -6.96 -19.56
C PRO A 184 22.32 -8.44 -19.25
N GLY A 185 21.95 -9.32 -20.18
CA GLY A 185 22.13 -10.77 -20.05
C GLY A 185 21.00 -11.50 -19.30
N ALA A 186 20.03 -10.78 -18.75
CA ALA A 186 18.87 -11.39 -18.11
C ALA A 186 17.95 -12.05 -19.14
N VAL A 187 17.21 -13.07 -18.71
CA VAL A 187 16.22 -13.77 -19.53
C VAL A 187 14.83 -13.45 -19.01
N LEU A 188 13.86 -13.30 -19.91
CA LEU A 188 12.46 -13.08 -19.55
C LEU A 188 11.98 -14.08 -18.49
N PRO A 189 11.37 -13.60 -17.38
CA PRO A 189 10.86 -14.49 -16.35
C PRO A 189 9.68 -15.31 -16.87
N LYS A 190 9.71 -16.62 -16.58
CA LYS A 190 8.58 -17.52 -16.86
C LYS A 190 7.53 -17.38 -15.75
N LEU A 191 6.62 -16.44 -15.93
CA LEU A 191 5.56 -16.15 -14.95
C LEU A 191 4.35 -17.08 -15.16
N PRO A 192 3.87 -17.78 -14.11
CA PRO A 192 2.75 -18.70 -14.24
C PRO A 192 1.41 -17.95 -14.30
N LYS A 193 0.40 -18.62 -14.86
CA LYS A 193 -1.00 -18.14 -14.84
C LYS A 193 -1.69 -18.38 -13.49
N THR A 194 -1.09 -19.18 -12.61
CA THR A 194 -1.68 -19.56 -11.33
C THR A 194 -0.59 -19.81 -10.30
N VAL A 195 -0.75 -19.24 -9.11
CA VAL A 195 -0.06 -19.65 -7.89
C VAL A 195 -1.11 -20.27 -6.99
N LYS A 196 -0.88 -21.50 -6.51
CA LYS A 196 -1.82 -22.18 -5.62
C LYS A 196 -1.59 -21.68 -4.20
N VAL A 197 -2.50 -20.87 -3.67
CA VAL A 197 -2.46 -20.40 -2.28
C VAL A 197 -3.50 -21.18 -1.49
N ALA A 198 -3.06 -21.91 -0.46
CA ALA A 198 -3.93 -22.76 0.36
C ALA A 198 -4.53 -21.99 1.55
N ALA A 199 -3.79 -21.02 2.08
CA ALA A 199 -4.21 -20.18 3.19
C ALA A 199 -3.58 -18.78 3.10
N LYS A 200 -4.25 -17.78 3.68
CA LYS A 200 -3.83 -16.38 3.67
C LYS A 200 -3.95 -15.78 5.06
N ALA A 201 -2.90 -15.12 5.53
CA ALA A 201 -2.93 -14.38 6.77
C ALA A 201 -2.14 -13.07 6.69
N GLY A 202 -2.59 -12.05 7.42
CA GLY A 202 -1.86 -10.80 7.57
C GLY A 202 -1.53 -10.53 9.03
N ILE A 203 -0.32 -10.07 9.33
CA ILE A 203 0.09 -9.59 10.66
C ILE A 203 0.50 -8.12 10.58
N GLY A 204 -0.05 -7.30 11.47
CA GLY A 204 0.21 -5.86 11.52
C GLY A 204 -0.15 -5.27 12.88
N VAL A 205 0.35 -4.05 13.16
CA VAL A 205 0.08 -3.36 14.44
C VAL A 205 -1.41 -3.04 14.59
N ALA A 206 -2.05 -2.61 13.50
CA ALA A 206 -3.48 -2.28 13.45
C ALA A 206 -4.04 -2.64 12.06
N PRO A 207 -4.20 -3.94 11.75
CA PRO A 207 -4.77 -4.34 10.47
C PRO A 207 -6.23 -3.88 10.39
N ALA A 208 -6.64 -3.47 9.20
CA ALA A 208 -7.97 -2.93 8.94
C ALA A 208 -8.87 -4.01 8.34
N ASP A 209 -10.05 -4.21 8.94
CA ASP A 209 -11.09 -5.05 8.34
C ASP A 209 -11.76 -4.28 7.20
N LEU A 210 -11.66 -4.82 5.99
CA LEU A 210 -12.30 -4.23 4.82
C LEU A 210 -13.82 -4.24 4.92
N ALA A 211 -14.44 -5.07 5.76
CA ALA A 211 -15.89 -5.09 5.95
C ALA A 211 -16.41 -3.99 6.92
N ASP A 212 -15.51 -3.35 7.67
CA ASP A 212 -15.82 -2.16 8.47
C ASP A 212 -15.86 -0.95 7.53
N GLU A 213 -17.03 -0.33 7.42
CA GLU A 213 -17.25 0.79 6.51
C GLU A 213 -16.50 2.07 6.94
N ASP A 214 -16.27 2.28 8.23
CA ASP A 214 -15.49 3.43 8.71
C ASP A 214 -14.00 3.22 8.47
N ALA A 215 -13.50 2.00 8.70
CA ALA A 215 -12.13 1.63 8.36
C ALA A 215 -11.91 1.74 6.84
N TYR A 216 -12.84 1.21 6.04
CA TYR A 216 -12.78 1.30 4.59
C TYR A 216 -12.78 2.75 4.08
N ALA A 217 -13.67 3.61 4.59
CA ALA A 217 -13.70 5.02 4.23
C ALA A 217 -12.41 5.75 4.63
N TRP A 218 -11.78 5.39 5.76
CA TRP A 218 -10.47 5.93 6.12
C TRP A 218 -9.36 5.49 5.16
N LEU A 219 -9.35 4.22 4.74
CA LEU A 219 -8.40 3.69 3.76
C LEU A 219 -8.55 4.38 2.39
N GLU A 220 -9.78 4.70 1.98
CA GLU A 220 -10.05 5.50 0.78
C GLU A 220 -9.50 6.92 0.92
N ALA A 221 -9.73 7.56 2.06
CA ALA A 221 -9.25 8.90 2.33
C ALA A 221 -7.71 9.01 2.37
N CYS A 222 -7.02 7.92 2.72
CA CYS A 222 -5.55 7.81 2.64
C CYS A 222 -5.03 7.79 1.18
N VAL A 223 -5.88 7.48 0.19
CA VAL A 223 -5.52 7.67 -1.22
C VAL A 223 -5.69 9.16 -1.57
N TRP A 224 -4.65 9.75 -2.18
CA TRP A 224 -4.66 11.18 -2.43
C TRP A 224 -5.75 11.56 -3.42
N ALA A 225 -6.34 12.73 -3.22
CA ALA A 225 -7.54 13.14 -3.95
C ALA A 225 -7.36 13.19 -5.47
N ASP A 226 -6.16 13.51 -5.96
CA ASP A 226 -5.82 13.58 -7.39
C ASP A 226 -5.45 12.22 -8.01
N GLN A 227 -5.65 11.11 -7.29
CA GLN A 227 -5.23 9.78 -7.75
C GLN A 227 -6.41 8.82 -7.93
N PRO A 228 -7.40 9.17 -8.79
CA PRO A 228 -8.62 8.38 -8.97
C PRO A 228 -8.34 6.96 -9.46
N GLU A 229 -7.27 6.76 -10.25
CA GLU A 229 -6.88 5.42 -10.69
C GLU A 229 -6.37 4.54 -9.52
N ARG A 230 -5.62 5.11 -8.56
CA ARG A 230 -5.21 4.37 -7.36
C ARG A 230 -6.43 4.02 -6.52
N LEU A 231 -7.37 4.94 -6.36
CA LEU A 231 -8.61 4.71 -5.63
C LEU A 231 -9.47 3.62 -6.29
N ARG A 232 -9.56 3.63 -7.63
CA ARG A 232 -10.25 2.58 -8.40
C ARG A 232 -9.61 1.21 -8.18
N LEU A 233 -8.28 1.11 -8.24
CA LEU A 233 -7.57 -0.14 -7.98
C LEU A 233 -7.78 -0.64 -6.55
N PHE A 234 -7.74 0.27 -5.57
CA PHE A 234 -8.06 -0.02 -4.17
C PHE A 234 -9.47 -0.60 -4.02
N GLY A 235 -10.50 0.04 -4.59
CA GLY A 235 -11.88 -0.42 -4.48
C GLY A 235 -12.10 -1.80 -5.11
N VAL A 236 -11.52 -2.05 -6.30
CA VAL A 236 -11.61 -3.37 -6.96
C VAL A 236 -10.87 -4.45 -6.15
N ALA A 237 -9.67 -4.17 -5.65
CA ALA A 237 -8.90 -5.11 -4.81
C ALA A 237 -9.65 -5.45 -3.52
N SER A 238 -10.22 -4.43 -2.87
CA SER A 238 -11.04 -4.60 -1.68
C SER A 238 -12.26 -5.47 -1.96
N GLY A 239 -12.96 -5.24 -3.08
CA GLY A 239 -14.07 -6.07 -3.52
C GLY A 239 -13.69 -7.52 -3.84
N VAL A 240 -12.45 -7.79 -4.26
CA VAL A 240 -11.93 -9.15 -4.41
C VAL A 240 -11.73 -9.80 -3.05
N LEU A 241 -11.09 -9.11 -2.10
CA LEU A 241 -10.77 -9.67 -0.78
C LEU A 241 -11.99 -9.82 0.13
N ARG A 242 -12.98 -8.92 0.06
CA ARG A 242 -14.24 -9.02 0.81
C ARG A 242 -15.01 -10.33 0.52
N LYS A 243 -14.82 -10.96 -0.64
CA LYS A 243 -15.49 -12.23 -1.00
C LYS A 243 -14.94 -13.44 -0.24
N ASN A 244 -13.66 -13.41 0.11
CA ASN A 244 -12.99 -14.45 0.88
C ASN A 244 -11.89 -13.78 1.72
N PRO A 245 -12.26 -13.16 2.85
CA PRO A 245 -11.36 -12.32 3.61
C PRO A 245 -10.20 -13.14 4.18
N PRO A 246 -8.94 -12.65 4.08
CA PRO A 246 -7.82 -13.29 4.73
C PRO A 246 -7.94 -13.19 6.25
N ARG A 247 -7.25 -14.06 6.97
CA ARG A 247 -7.14 -13.96 8.43
C ARG A 247 -6.22 -12.80 8.80
N LEU A 248 -6.75 -11.76 9.43
CA LEU A 248 -5.95 -10.63 9.92
C LEU A 248 -5.66 -10.79 11.42
N VAL A 249 -4.40 -10.57 11.80
CA VAL A 249 -3.91 -10.71 13.17
C VAL A 249 -3.26 -9.39 13.59
N ALA A 250 -3.67 -8.88 14.74
CA ALA A 250 -3.01 -7.73 15.36
C ALA A 250 -1.77 -8.20 16.15
N GLY A 251 -0.65 -7.52 15.97
CA GLY A 251 0.61 -7.83 16.67
C GLY A 251 1.83 -7.21 15.98
N ASP A 252 2.98 -7.37 16.61
CA ASP A 252 4.24 -6.94 16.00
C ASP A 252 4.55 -7.83 14.77
N PRO A 253 4.76 -7.26 13.58
CA PRO A 253 4.98 -8.05 12.35
C PRO A 253 6.16 -9.02 12.40
N VAL A 254 7.15 -8.79 13.27
CA VAL A 254 8.34 -9.61 13.43
C VAL A 254 8.17 -10.54 14.62
N ALA A 255 7.95 -9.99 15.82
CA ALA A 255 7.90 -10.77 17.06
C ALA A 255 6.68 -11.68 17.13
N ASP A 256 5.57 -11.32 16.49
CA ASP A 256 4.31 -12.07 16.49
C ASP A 256 4.04 -12.81 15.17
N LEU A 257 5.01 -12.91 14.25
CA LEU A 257 4.82 -13.52 12.93
C LEU A 257 4.22 -14.95 13.02
N ALA A 258 4.64 -15.72 14.02
CA ALA A 258 4.12 -17.06 14.30
C ALA A 258 2.59 -17.09 14.47
N LYS A 259 1.98 -16.06 15.09
CA LYS A 259 0.52 -16.00 15.26
C LYS A 259 -0.24 -16.05 13.94
N ALA A 260 0.33 -15.50 12.86
CA ALA A 260 -0.24 -15.57 11.51
C ALA A 260 0.13 -16.86 10.77
N ALA A 261 1.35 -17.36 10.99
CA ALA A 261 1.93 -18.51 10.30
C ALA A 261 1.46 -19.88 10.83
N ASP A 262 1.29 -20.04 12.14
CA ASP A 262 1.05 -21.33 12.80
C ASP A 262 -0.17 -22.10 12.26
N PRO A 263 -1.31 -21.46 11.92
CA PRO A 263 -2.47 -22.19 11.39
C PRO A 263 -2.32 -22.69 9.95
N ILE A 264 -1.16 -22.50 9.31
CA ILE A 264 -0.94 -22.81 7.90
C ILE A 264 -0.01 -24.01 7.75
N ASP A 265 -0.51 -25.15 7.29
CA ASP A 265 0.24 -26.41 7.22
C ASP A 265 1.01 -26.65 5.91
N VAL A 266 1.15 -25.62 5.07
CA VAL A 266 1.83 -25.66 3.76
C VAL A 266 3.02 -24.70 3.70
N PRO A 267 4.06 -24.92 2.89
CA PRO A 267 5.25 -24.08 2.89
C PRO A 267 4.92 -22.58 2.78
N LEU A 268 5.61 -21.73 3.56
CA LEU A 268 5.22 -20.33 3.76
C LEU A 268 5.96 -19.38 2.82
N VAL A 269 5.22 -18.48 2.20
CA VAL A 269 5.77 -17.31 1.52
C VAL A 269 5.25 -16.07 2.22
N VAL A 270 6.16 -15.33 2.85
CA VAL A 270 5.87 -14.05 3.49
C VAL A 270 6.18 -12.92 2.51
N VAL A 271 5.30 -11.92 2.44
CA VAL A 271 5.49 -10.73 1.61
C VAL A 271 5.60 -9.48 2.49
N THR A 272 6.49 -8.57 2.11
CA THR A 272 6.55 -7.21 2.66
C THR A 272 6.73 -6.22 1.51
N SER A 273 6.28 -4.97 1.73
CA SER A 273 6.63 -3.90 0.81
C SER A 273 6.77 -2.55 1.50
N GLY A 274 7.98 -1.97 1.41
CA GLY A 274 8.30 -0.66 1.99
C GLY A 274 8.12 -0.62 3.51
N SER A 275 8.38 -1.75 4.17
CA SER A 275 8.14 -1.93 5.60
C SER A 275 9.37 -1.63 6.45
N GLY A 276 10.57 -1.72 5.85
CA GLY A 276 11.84 -1.61 6.59
C GLY A 276 12.09 -2.75 7.60
N LEU A 277 11.30 -3.82 7.55
CA LEU A 277 11.43 -4.95 8.48
C LEU A 277 12.55 -5.90 8.07
N ASP A 278 13.21 -6.50 9.06
CA ASP A 278 14.01 -7.71 8.90
C ASP A 278 13.24 -8.91 9.45
N LEU A 279 12.79 -9.79 8.56
CA LEU A 279 12.04 -10.99 8.92
C LEU A 279 12.91 -12.23 9.10
N VAL A 280 14.21 -12.17 8.81
CA VAL A 280 15.09 -13.35 8.91
C VAL A 280 15.05 -13.98 10.30
N PRO A 281 15.12 -13.22 11.42
CA PRO A 281 15.04 -13.82 12.75
C PRO A 281 13.71 -14.54 13.01
N ALA A 282 12.59 -13.91 12.63
CA ALA A 282 11.26 -14.47 12.84
C ALA A 282 11.04 -15.74 11.99
N LEU A 283 11.48 -15.72 10.73
CA LEU A 283 11.38 -16.87 9.83
C LEU A 283 12.30 -18.02 10.25
N SER A 284 13.48 -17.73 10.77
CA SER A 284 14.42 -18.76 11.26
C SER A 284 13.91 -19.45 12.52
N ALA A 285 13.04 -18.77 13.28
CA ALA A 285 12.37 -19.37 14.44
C ALA A 285 11.17 -20.26 14.06
N LEU A 286 10.68 -20.18 12.82
CA LEU A 286 9.69 -21.11 12.31
C LEU A 286 10.43 -22.41 11.93
N ASP A 287 10.11 -23.53 12.59
CA ASP A 287 10.72 -24.85 12.35
C ASP A 287 10.21 -25.47 11.03
N ARG A 288 10.39 -24.76 9.90
CA ARG A 288 9.89 -25.10 8.56
C ARG A 288 10.54 -24.29 7.45
N ASP A 289 10.53 -24.83 6.24
CA ASP A 289 10.89 -24.10 5.01
C ASP A 289 9.98 -22.85 4.83
N SER A 290 10.63 -21.70 4.66
CA SER A 290 9.94 -20.45 4.38
C SER A 290 10.70 -19.58 3.37
N TRP A 291 9.93 -18.75 2.66
CA TRP A 291 10.43 -17.75 1.74
C TRP A 291 9.91 -16.38 2.14
N TRP A 292 10.69 -15.37 1.86
CA TRP A 292 10.32 -13.98 2.01
C TRP A 292 10.51 -13.25 0.68
N ALA A 293 9.40 -12.85 0.07
CA ALA A 293 9.38 -11.96 -1.08
C ALA A 293 9.30 -10.51 -0.56
N ALA A 294 10.46 -9.86 -0.53
CA ALA A 294 10.63 -8.52 0.00
C ALA A 294 10.66 -7.51 -1.15
N HIS A 295 9.84 -6.45 -1.07
CA HIS A 295 10.01 -5.26 -1.90
C HIS A 295 10.44 -4.09 -1.01
N GLU A 296 11.75 -3.87 -0.89
CA GLU A 296 12.35 -2.88 0.01
C GLU A 296 13.42 -2.09 -0.76
N GLU A 297 13.56 -0.79 -0.49
CA GLU A 297 14.63 0.05 -1.08
C GLU A 297 14.72 -0.03 -2.62
N ARG A 298 13.58 -0.20 -3.31
CA ARG A 298 13.49 -0.38 -4.77
C ARG A 298 14.09 -1.68 -5.30
N GLU A 299 14.21 -2.70 -4.45
CA GLU A 299 14.60 -4.05 -4.86
C GLU A 299 13.50 -5.04 -4.53
N VAL A 300 13.27 -5.98 -5.45
CA VAL A 300 12.50 -7.20 -5.20
C VAL A 300 13.49 -8.32 -4.92
N ARG A 301 13.52 -8.77 -3.67
CA ARG A 301 14.38 -9.85 -3.21
C ARG A 301 13.55 -11.07 -2.84
N LEU A 302 14.08 -12.25 -3.15
CA LEU A 302 13.58 -13.52 -2.64
C LEU A 302 14.61 -14.07 -1.66
N ILE A 303 14.24 -14.09 -0.38
CA ILE A 303 15.01 -14.69 0.69
C ILE A 303 14.41 -16.06 0.97
N ARG A 304 15.25 -17.08 1.13
CA ARG A 304 14.84 -18.41 1.57
C ARG A 304 15.51 -18.72 2.89
N VAL A 305 14.72 -19.16 3.87
CA VAL A 305 15.17 -19.64 5.16
C VAL A 305 14.82 -21.12 5.27
N ARG A 306 15.85 -21.96 5.43
CA ARG A 306 15.72 -23.42 5.47
C ARG A 306 16.83 -24.03 6.31
N ASP A 307 16.48 -24.89 7.25
CA ASP A 307 17.44 -25.65 8.07
C ASP A 307 18.51 -24.74 8.74
N GLY A 308 18.13 -23.52 9.12
CA GLY A 308 19.04 -22.49 9.68
C GLY A 308 19.93 -21.77 8.65
N GLU A 309 19.89 -22.15 7.38
CA GLU A 309 20.56 -21.45 6.29
C GLU A 309 19.67 -20.36 5.68
N VAL A 310 20.27 -19.20 5.42
CA VAL A 310 19.63 -18.05 4.78
C VAL A 310 20.29 -17.79 3.44
N SER A 311 19.50 -17.79 2.37
CA SER A 311 19.96 -17.37 1.05
C SER A 311 19.10 -16.23 0.54
N SER A 312 19.71 -15.27 -0.15
CA SER A 312 19.03 -14.09 -0.67
C SER A 312 19.36 -13.93 -2.15
N THR A 313 18.37 -13.60 -2.97
CA THR A 313 18.55 -13.33 -4.40
C THR A 313 17.73 -12.10 -4.77
N THR A 314 18.39 -11.09 -5.31
CA THR A 314 17.71 -9.95 -5.95
C THR A 314 17.19 -10.39 -7.31
N LEU A 315 15.87 -10.33 -7.48
CA LEU A 315 15.19 -10.74 -8.72
C LEU A 315 14.95 -9.55 -9.65
N ALA A 316 14.75 -8.37 -9.09
CA ALA A 316 14.54 -7.16 -9.86
C ALA A 316 14.89 -5.91 -9.04
N THR A 317 15.17 -4.82 -9.74
CA THR A 317 15.08 -3.46 -9.18
C THR A 317 13.80 -2.79 -9.69
N THR A 318 13.33 -1.74 -9.02
CA THR A 318 12.06 -1.08 -9.34
C THR A 318 12.19 0.43 -9.35
N GLU A 319 11.23 1.11 -9.96
CA GLU A 319 11.04 2.54 -9.76
C GLU A 319 9.98 2.82 -8.69
N ALA A 320 9.84 4.09 -8.32
CA ALA A 320 8.82 4.52 -7.37
C ALA A 320 7.40 4.14 -7.86
N HIS A 321 6.50 3.85 -6.92
CA HIS A 321 5.08 3.56 -7.17
C HIS A 321 4.76 2.29 -7.99
N GLY A 322 5.72 1.38 -8.17
CA GLY A 322 5.48 0.03 -8.69
C GLY A 322 5.06 -0.04 -10.17
N GLN A 323 5.45 0.96 -10.96
CA GLN A 323 5.10 1.04 -12.37
C GLN A 323 6.12 0.35 -13.28
N ARG A 324 7.37 0.20 -12.84
CA ARG A 324 8.46 -0.39 -13.61
C ARG A 324 9.31 -1.33 -12.76
N LEU A 325 9.67 -2.46 -13.35
CA LEU A 325 10.58 -3.46 -12.80
C LEU A 325 11.67 -3.78 -13.83
N VAL A 326 12.91 -3.81 -13.37
CA VAL A 326 14.10 -4.21 -14.15
C VAL A 326 14.57 -5.56 -13.62
N TRP A 327 14.25 -6.62 -14.37
CA TRP A 327 14.51 -8.01 -14.06
C TRP A 327 16.01 -8.34 -14.18
N GLN A 328 16.56 -9.07 -13.21
CA GLN A 328 17.97 -9.46 -13.14
C GLN A 328 18.22 -10.89 -13.65
#